data_AF-A0AAV0K311-F1
#
_entry.id   AF-A0AAV0K311-F1
#
_cell.length_a   1.000
_cell.length_b   1.000
_cell.length_c   1.000
_cell.angle_alpha   90.00
_cell.angle_beta   90.00
_cell.angle_gamma   90.00
#
_symmetry.space_group_name_H-M   'P 1'
#
loop_
_entity.id
_entity.type
_entity.pdbx_description
1 polymer ?
#
loop_
_entity_poly.entity_id
_entity_poly.type
_entity_poly.pdbx_seq_one_letter_code
_entity_poly.pdbx_strand_id
1 'polypeptide(L)'
;VISKVQEANWELYTKQKAAEAVLYQKEKEAEAQMAASKAAFFARQQAAEAELYSKLKEAEGLVALAKAQGAYLRTLLDALGGNYAALRDYLMIDGGMFQAMARINAEAVRGMQPKLSIWTTDDGMGGGGGGGDGVSENGGGGGGSGGGMKEIAGVYKMLPPLLQTVEDQTGMRPPAWLATLPTGK
;
A
#
# COMPACT_ATOMS: atom_id res chain seq x y z
N VAL A 1 -6.37 43.83 93.09
CA VAL A 1 -5.49 42.72 92.64
C VAL A 1 -6.31 41.53 92.11
N ILE A 2 -7.41 41.15 92.76
CA ILE A 2 -8.24 39.98 92.38
C ILE A 2 -8.93 40.13 90.99
N SER A 3 -9.39 41.33 90.59
CA SER A 3 -10.07 41.54 89.30
C SER A 3 -9.14 41.39 88.07
N LYS A 4 -7.93 41.94 88.14
CA LYS A 4 -6.93 41.84 87.06
C LYS A 4 -6.49 40.40 86.80
N VAL A 5 -6.49 39.55 87.84
CA VAL A 5 -6.16 38.12 87.72
C VAL A 5 -7.29 37.36 87.02
N GLN A 6 -8.56 37.70 87.30
CA GLN A 6 -9.70 37.08 86.60
C GLN A 6 -9.74 37.45 85.11
N GLU A 7 -9.47 38.70 84.75
CA GLU A 7 -9.41 39.15 83.35
C GLU A 7 -8.28 38.46 82.57
N ALA A 8 -7.08 38.39 83.14
CA ALA A 8 -5.96 37.69 82.51
C ALA A 8 -6.22 36.19 82.30
N ASN A 9 -6.93 35.55 83.24
CA ASN A 9 -7.27 34.13 83.14
C ASN A 9 -8.35 33.87 82.07
N TRP A 10 -9.31 34.79 81.93
CA TRP A 10 -10.31 34.76 80.86
C TRP A 10 -9.68 34.94 79.46
N GLU A 11 -8.74 35.88 79.32
CA GLU A 11 -8.03 36.06 78.05
C GLU A 11 -7.18 34.86 77.66
N LEU A 12 -6.53 34.20 78.63
CA LEU A 12 -5.79 32.96 78.36
C LEU A 12 -6.74 31.84 77.92
N TYR A 13 -7.86 31.67 78.60
CA TYR A 13 -8.84 30.63 78.27
C TYR A 13 -9.43 30.82 76.86
N THR A 14 -9.78 32.05 76.49
CA THR A 14 -10.31 32.37 75.15
C THR A 14 -9.28 32.16 74.05
N LYS A 15 -8.02 32.59 74.26
CA LYS A 15 -6.91 32.31 73.33
C LYS A 15 -6.65 30.82 73.18
N GLN A 16 -6.71 30.07 74.28
CA GLN A 16 -6.49 28.62 74.28
C GLN A 16 -7.61 27.88 73.54
N LYS A 17 -8.87 28.27 73.75
CA LYS A 17 -10.02 27.72 73.01
C LYS A 17 -10.00 28.07 71.53
N ALA A 18 -9.57 29.28 71.17
CA ALA A 18 -9.38 29.66 69.76
C ALA A 18 -8.27 28.83 69.10
N ALA A 19 -7.15 28.62 69.79
CA ALA A 19 -6.06 27.78 69.29
C ALA A 19 -6.47 26.30 69.12
N GLU A 20 -7.20 25.74 70.08
CA GLU A 20 -7.77 24.38 69.99
C GLU A 20 -8.74 24.26 68.80
N ALA A 21 -9.62 25.24 68.59
CA ALA A 21 -10.55 25.23 67.46
C ALA A 21 -9.82 25.24 66.11
N VAL A 22 -8.77 26.05 65.97
CA VAL A 22 -7.94 26.09 64.76
C VAL A 22 -7.19 24.78 64.54
N LEU A 23 -6.64 24.17 65.60
CA LEU A 23 -5.97 22.87 65.51
C LEU A 23 -6.95 21.78 65.08
N TYR A 24 -8.13 21.72 65.70
CA TYR A 24 -9.16 20.75 65.35
C TYR A 24 -9.61 20.88 63.89
N GLN A 25 -9.77 22.11 63.41
CA GLN A 25 -10.14 22.36 62.02
C GLN A 25 -9.03 21.92 61.05
N LYS A 26 -7.77 22.22 61.36
CA LYS A 26 -6.61 21.77 60.56
C LYS A 26 -6.45 20.25 60.55
N GLU A 27 -6.66 19.58 61.69
CA GLU A 27 -6.65 18.12 61.76
C GLU A 27 -7.73 17.51 60.89
N LYS A 28 -8.96 18.06 60.92
CA LYS A 28 -10.06 17.57 60.08
C LYS A 28 -9.83 17.82 58.60
N GLU A 29 -9.26 18.96 58.24
CA GLU A 29 -8.85 19.25 56.85
C GLU A 29 -7.75 18.30 56.38
N ALA A 30 -6.74 18.03 57.21
CA ALA A 30 -5.67 17.08 56.90
C ALA A 30 -6.20 15.64 56.77
N GLU A 31 -7.10 15.23 57.66
CA GLU A 31 -7.77 13.91 57.59
C GLU A 31 -8.60 13.79 56.31
N ALA A 32 -9.36 14.82 55.95
CA ALA A 32 -10.13 14.87 54.71
C ALA A 32 -9.22 14.80 53.47
N GLN A 33 -8.10 15.54 53.46
CA GLN A 33 -7.12 15.49 52.37
C GLN A 33 -6.44 14.12 52.27
N MET A 34 -6.10 13.50 53.39
CA MET A 34 -5.55 12.14 53.41
C MET A 34 -6.57 11.12 52.88
N ALA A 35 -7.83 11.22 53.31
CA ALA A 35 -8.90 10.34 52.84
C ALA A 35 -9.13 10.51 51.32
N ALA A 36 -9.19 11.76 50.83
CA ALA A 36 -9.33 12.06 49.42
C ALA A 36 -8.13 11.51 48.60
N SER A 37 -6.91 11.68 49.11
CA SER A 37 -5.69 11.17 48.45
C SER A 37 -5.66 9.65 48.41
N LYS A 38 -6.04 8.98 49.50
CA LYS A 38 -6.16 7.51 49.57
C LYS A 38 -7.21 7.00 48.60
N ALA A 39 -8.37 7.65 48.53
CA ALA A 39 -9.42 7.30 47.58
C ALA A 39 -8.96 7.47 46.13
N ALA A 40 -8.28 8.58 45.80
CA ALA A 40 -7.73 8.81 44.48
C ALA A 40 -6.64 7.80 44.10
N PHE A 41 -5.78 7.42 45.04
CA PHE A 41 -4.77 6.39 44.83
C PHE A 41 -5.42 5.03 44.55
N PHE A 42 -6.40 4.63 45.36
CA PHE A 42 -7.10 3.36 45.19
C PHE A 42 -7.88 3.31 43.87
N ALA A 43 -8.53 4.41 43.48
CA ALA A 43 -9.20 4.51 42.19
C ALA A 43 -8.23 4.37 41.00
N ARG A 44 -7.05 5.02 41.06
CA ARG A 44 -6.00 4.87 40.05
C ARG A 44 -5.44 3.46 40.01
N GLN A 45 -5.25 2.84 41.17
CA GLN A 45 -4.77 1.47 41.28
C GLN A 45 -5.76 0.50 40.61
N GLN A 46 -7.05 0.59 40.95
CA GLN A 46 -8.07 -0.26 40.33
C GLN A 46 -8.17 -0.05 38.82
N ALA A 47 -8.08 1.20 38.35
CA ALA A 47 -8.06 1.49 36.92
C ALA A 47 -6.86 0.84 36.21
N ALA A 48 -5.66 0.97 36.78
CA ALA A 48 -4.45 0.36 36.24
C ALA A 48 -4.52 -1.19 36.27
N GLU A 49 -5.06 -1.78 37.34
CA GLU A 49 -5.26 -3.22 37.44
C GLU A 49 -6.30 -3.72 36.43
N ALA A 50 -7.38 -2.97 36.20
CA ALA A 50 -8.38 -3.29 35.18
C ALA A 50 -7.80 -3.25 33.76
N GLU A 51 -7.00 -2.22 33.44
CA GLU A 51 -6.30 -2.13 32.15
C GLU A 51 -5.27 -3.25 31.96
N LEU A 52 -4.56 -3.63 33.02
CA LEU A 52 -3.62 -4.75 32.96
C LEU A 52 -4.37 -6.06 32.72
N TYR A 53 -5.49 -6.27 33.42
CA TYR A 53 -6.31 -7.45 33.25
C TYR A 53 -6.91 -7.54 31.84
N SER A 54 -7.40 -6.43 31.27
CA SER A 54 -7.94 -6.43 29.91
C SER A 54 -6.87 -6.81 28.89
N LYS A 55 -5.68 -6.19 28.98
CA LYS A 55 -4.54 -6.50 28.10
C LYS A 55 -4.06 -7.94 28.26
N LEU A 56 -4.06 -8.47 29.48
CA LEU A 56 -3.72 -9.88 29.73
C LEU A 56 -4.71 -10.81 29.02
N LYS A 57 -6.01 -10.52 29.11
CA LYS A 57 -7.05 -11.31 28.45
C LYS A 57 -7.01 -11.21 26.93
N GLU A 58 -6.71 -10.03 26.40
CA GLU A 58 -6.45 -9.86 24.97
C GLU A 58 -5.25 -10.69 24.51
N ALA A 59 -4.13 -10.64 25.25
CA ALA A 59 -2.95 -11.43 24.96
C ALA A 59 -3.21 -12.94 25.04
N GLU A 60 -3.97 -13.40 26.05
CA GLU A 60 -4.41 -14.79 26.17
C GLU A 60 -5.27 -15.21 24.98
N GLY A 61 -6.19 -14.35 24.53
CA GLY A 61 -7.00 -14.57 23.33
C GLY A 61 -6.15 -14.68 22.06
N LEU A 62 -5.15 -13.81 21.88
CA LEU A 62 -4.21 -13.86 20.76
C LEU A 62 -3.39 -15.15 20.78
N VAL A 63 -2.91 -15.59 21.94
CA VAL A 63 -2.19 -16.87 22.08
C VAL A 63 -3.09 -18.04 21.75
N ALA A 64 -4.36 -18.03 22.19
CA ALA A 64 -5.32 -19.07 21.86
C ALA A 64 -5.60 -19.12 20.35
N LEU A 65 -5.77 -17.97 19.71
CA LEU A 65 -5.95 -17.85 18.27
C LEU A 65 -4.71 -18.35 17.51
N ALA A 66 -3.51 -17.93 17.91
CA ALA A 66 -2.26 -18.39 17.30
C ALA A 66 -2.06 -19.91 17.46
N LYS A 67 -2.41 -20.47 18.62
CA LYS A 67 -2.40 -21.93 18.84
C LYS A 67 -3.41 -22.63 17.94
N ALA A 68 -4.62 -22.09 17.79
CA ALA A 68 -5.64 -22.65 16.92
C ALA A 68 -5.20 -22.61 15.44
N GLN A 69 -4.63 -21.49 14.98
CA GLN A 69 -4.05 -21.36 13.64
C GLN A 69 -2.88 -22.33 13.44
N GLY A 70 -1.97 -22.44 14.41
CA GLY A 70 -0.85 -23.38 14.35
C GLY A 70 -1.30 -24.84 14.32
N ALA A 71 -2.32 -25.19 15.12
CA ALA A 71 -2.92 -26.52 15.09
C ALA A 71 -3.57 -26.80 13.73
N TYR A 72 -4.32 -25.85 13.17
CA TYR A 72 -4.94 -25.97 11.84
C TYR A 72 -3.89 -26.15 10.74
N LEU A 73 -2.84 -25.33 10.73
CA LEU A 73 -1.76 -25.47 9.74
C LEU A 73 -1.04 -26.80 9.89
N ARG A 74 -0.87 -27.29 11.12
CA ARG A 74 -0.24 -28.58 11.40
C ARG A 74 -1.10 -29.75 10.92
N THR A 75 -2.41 -29.75 11.20
CA THR A 75 -3.30 -30.80 10.69
C THR A 75 -3.37 -30.80 9.18
N LEU A 76 -3.35 -29.63 8.54
CA LEU A 76 -3.33 -29.49 7.10
C LEU A 76 -2.00 -30.01 6.50
N LEU A 77 -0.88 -29.69 7.12
CA LEU A 77 0.44 -30.21 6.73
C LEU A 77 0.50 -31.73 6.87
N ASP A 78 -0.02 -32.29 7.95
CA ASP A 78 -0.08 -33.74 8.19
C ASP A 78 -0.99 -34.43 7.15
N ALA A 79 -2.14 -33.84 6.82
CA ALA A 79 -3.05 -34.34 5.78
C ALA A 79 -2.42 -34.32 4.37
N LEU A 80 -1.55 -33.35 4.11
CA LEU A 80 -0.77 -33.23 2.87
C LEU A 80 0.51 -34.09 2.89
N GLY A 81 0.69 -34.96 3.88
CA GLY A 81 1.83 -35.87 3.99
C GLY A 81 3.16 -35.15 4.26
N GLY A 82 3.13 -33.98 4.90
CA GLY A 82 4.32 -33.16 5.16
C GLY A 82 4.81 -32.38 3.95
N ASN A 83 4.07 -32.36 2.83
CA ASN A 83 4.47 -31.61 1.65
C ASN A 83 4.19 -30.10 1.84
N TYR A 84 5.23 -29.37 2.22
CA TYR A 84 5.18 -27.92 2.40
C TYR A 84 4.80 -27.16 1.12
N ALA A 85 5.22 -27.64 -0.06
CA ALA A 85 4.90 -26.96 -1.32
C ALA A 85 3.39 -26.99 -1.60
N ALA A 86 2.76 -28.15 -1.42
CA ALA A 86 1.32 -28.30 -1.60
C ALA A 86 0.52 -27.47 -0.57
N LEU A 87 0.99 -27.40 0.68
CA LEU A 87 0.38 -26.55 1.71
C LEU A 87 0.47 -25.07 1.35
N ARG A 88 1.64 -24.61 0.92
CA ARG A 88 1.86 -23.23 0.50
C ARG A 88 0.95 -22.88 -0.67
N ASP A 89 0.91 -23.72 -1.69
CA ASP A 89 0.09 -23.48 -2.88
C ASP A 89 -1.41 -23.45 -2.52
N TYR A 90 -1.87 -24.36 -1.66
CA TYR A 90 -3.23 -24.33 -1.13
C TYR A 90 -3.53 -23.00 -0.40
N LEU A 91 -2.66 -22.57 0.52
CA LEU A 91 -2.82 -21.29 1.23
C LEU A 91 -2.79 -20.08 0.29
N MET A 92 -1.98 -20.13 -0.77
CA MET A 92 -1.94 -19.07 -1.80
C MET A 92 -3.23 -19.01 -2.62
N ILE A 93 -3.83 -20.17 -2.93
CA ILE A 93 -5.11 -20.27 -3.64
C ILE A 93 -6.25 -19.80 -2.75
N ASP A 94 -6.33 -20.32 -1.52
CA ASP A 94 -7.37 -19.97 -0.54
C ASP A 94 -7.31 -18.48 -0.15
N GLY A 95 -6.09 -17.95 0.03
CA GLY A 95 -5.84 -16.52 0.28
C GLY A 95 -6.09 -15.61 -0.93
N GLY A 96 -6.51 -16.15 -2.09
CA GLY A 96 -6.84 -15.37 -3.27
C GLY A 96 -5.64 -14.64 -3.90
N MET A 97 -4.40 -15.05 -3.61
CA MET A 97 -3.20 -14.34 -4.03
C MET A 97 -3.12 -14.23 -5.56
N PHE A 98 -3.55 -15.28 -6.27
CA PHE A 98 -3.60 -15.28 -7.74
C PHE A 98 -4.60 -14.26 -8.30
N GLN A 99 -5.75 -14.07 -7.65
CA GLN A 99 -6.72 -13.06 -8.04
C GLN A 99 -6.18 -11.65 -7.79
N ALA A 100 -5.49 -11.45 -6.66
CA ALA A 100 -4.84 -10.18 -6.33
C ALA A 100 -3.74 -9.83 -7.35
N MET A 101 -2.87 -10.79 -7.70
CA MET A 101 -1.82 -10.60 -8.71
C MET A 101 -2.42 -10.29 -10.09
N ALA A 102 -3.47 -10.99 -10.50
CA ALA A 102 -4.15 -10.72 -11.76
C ALA A 102 -4.74 -9.30 -11.80
N ARG A 103 -5.34 -8.83 -10.70
CA ARG A 103 -5.86 -7.47 -10.58
C ARG A 103 -4.75 -6.42 -10.71
N ILE A 104 -3.65 -6.58 -9.97
CA ILE A 104 -2.50 -5.65 -10.01
C ILE A 104 -1.92 -5.60 -11.41
N ASN A 105 -1.74 -6.75 -12.07
CA ASN A 105 -1.24 -6.81 -13.43
C ASN A 105 -2.20 -6.16 -14.43
N ALA A 106 -3.51 -6.38 -14.28
CA ALA A 106 -4.51 -5.75 -15.13
C ALA A 106 -4.55 -4.22 -14.94
N GLU A 107 -4.40 -3.73 -13.72
CA GLU A 107 -4.31 -2.30 -13.41
C GLU A 107 -3.04 -1.67 -13.98
N ALA A 108 -1.89 -2.36 -13.87
CA ALA A 108 -0.65 -1.94 -14.48
C ALA A 108 -0.78 -1.84 -16.00
N VAL A 109 -1.29 -2.89 -16.66
CA VAL A 109 -1.50 -2.91 -18.12
C VAL A 109 -2.50 -1.82 -18.56
N ARG A 110 -3.56 -1.59 -17.78
CA ARG A 110 -4.50 -0.48 -18.02
C ARG A 110 -3.82 0.88 -17.91
N GLY A 111 -2.88 1.04 -16.97
CA GLY A 111 -2.08 2.25 -16.78
C GLY A 111 -1.05 2.50 -17.88
N MET A 112 -0.62 1.47 -18.60
CA MET A 112 0.43 1.59 -19.63
C MET A 112 -0.03 2.27 -20.93
N GLN A 113 -1.34 2.51 -21.15
CA GLN A 113 -1.92 3.13 -22.36
C GLN A 113 -1.02 2.99 -23.62
N PRO A 114 -0.83 1.77 -24.15
CA PRO A 114 0.11 1.60 -25.24
C PRO A 114 -0.36 2.41 -26.45
N LYS A 115 0.47 3.35 -26.90
CA LYS A 115 0.30 4.01 -28.21
C LYS A 115 0.58 2.95 -29.28
N LEU A 116 -0.47 2.24 -29.67
CA LEU A 116 -0.43 1.27 -30.74
C LEU A 116 -0.37 2.02 -32.07
N SER A 117 0.82 2.11 -32.67
CA SER A 117 0.95 2.49 -34.07
C SER A 117 0.49 1.31 -34.92
N ILE A 118 -0.74 1.39 -35.43
CA ILE A 118 -1.30 0.37 -36.32
C ILE A 118 -0.55 0.45 -37.65
N TRP A 119 0.23 -0.57 -37.96
CA TRP A 119 0.82 -0.79 -39.28
C TRP A 119 -0.28 -1.29 -40.22
N THR A 120 -0.96 -0.39 -40.93
CA THR A 120 -1.73 -0.78 -42.12
C THR A 120 -0.75 -1.00 -43.26
N THR A 121 -0.31 -2.24 -43.41
CA THR A 121 0.18 -2.71 -44.70
C THR A 121 -1.02 -3.15 -45.49
N ASP A 122 -1.35 -2.37 -46.51
CA ASP A 122 -2.13 -2.84 -47.63
C ASP A 122 -1.31 -3.92 -48.35
N ASP A 123 -1.35 -5.14 -47.82
CA ASP A 123 -1.03 -6.34 -48.57
C ASP A 123 -2.36 -7.03 -48.90
N GLY A 124 -2.98 -6.52 -49.95
CA GLY A 124 -3.85 -7.25 -50.87
C GLY A 124 -4.90 -8.17 -50.24
N MET A 125 -5.99 -7.60 -49.70
CA MET A 125 -7.26 -8.33 -49.65
C MET A 125 -8.46 -7.38 -49.71
N GLY A 126 -8.86 -7.04 -50.93
CA GLY A 126 -10.23 -6.76 -51.35
C GLY A 126 -10.96 -5.55 -50.77
N GLY A 127 -11.21 -4.55 -51.62
CA GLY A 127 -12.42 -3.75 -51.47
C GLY A 127 -12.38 -2.31 -51.96
N GLY A 128 -12.61 -2.13 -53.26
CA GLY A 128 -13.57 -1.12 -53.74
C GLY A 128 -13.09 0.31 -53.94
N GLY A 129 -13.04 0.73 -55.20
CA GLY A 129 -13.51 2.06 -55.60
C GLY A 129 -12.57 2.87 -56.49
N GLY A 130 -12.91 2.91 -57.79
CA GLY A 130 -12.79 4.15 -58.57
C GLY A 130 -11.71 4.22 -59.64
N GLY A 131 -12.04 3.72 -60.82
CA GLY A 131 -11.87 4.45 -62.10
C GLY A 131 -10.47 4.52 -62.71
N GLY A 132 -10.32 3.96 -63.91
CA GLY A 132 -9.20 4.32 -64.80
C GLY A 132 -8.86 3.24 -65.81
N ASP A 133 -9.55 3.32 -66.95
CA ASP A 133 -9.36 2.61 -68.21
C ASP A 133 -7.89 2.39 -68.63
N GLY A 134 -7.58 1.20 -69.17
CA GLY A 134 -6.24 0.86 -69.62
C GLY A 134 -6.02 -0.64 -69.91
N VAL A 135 -6.64 -1.11 -70.98
CA VAL A 135 -6.41 -2.39 -71.68
C VAL A 135 -4.94 -2.86 -71.68
N SER A 136 -4.69 -4.14 -71.36
CA SER A 136 -3.92 -5.06 -72.23
C SER A 136 -3.82 -6.47 -71.66
N GLU A 137 -4.56 -7.36 -72.31
CA GLU A 137 -4.30 -8.77 -72.65
C GLU A 137 -2.97 -9.44 -72.23
N ASN A 138 -3.17 -10.67 -71.72
CA ASN A 138 -2.52 -11.93 -72.12
C ASN A 138 -1.00 -12.09 -71.96
N GLY A 139 -0.60 -13.18 -71.30
CA GLY A 139 0.71 -13.80 -71.61
C GLY A 139 1.40 -14.39 -70.40
N GLY A 140 1.38 -15.71 -70.30
CA GLY A 140 1.96 -16.46 -69.19
C GLY A 140 3.50 -16.49 -69.15
N GLY A 141 3.96 -17.11 -68.05
CA GLY A 141 5.16 -17.93 -68.03
C GLY A 141 6.45 -17.25 -67.58
N GLY A 142 7.22 -17.99 -66.78
CA GLY A 142 8.67 -17.84 -66.70
C GLY A 142 9.16 -17.11 -65.45
N GLY A 143 9.66 -17.88 -64.49
CA GLY A 143 10.27 -17.36 -63.27
C GLY A 143 11.62 -16.69 -63.47
N GLY A 144 12.15 -16.20 -62.34
CA GLY A 144 13.57 -15.91 -62.16
C GLY A 144 13.88 -14.46 -61.81
N SER A 145 14.40 -14.28 -60.59
CA SER A 145 15.23 -13.14 -60.17
C SER A 145 14.51 -11.82 -59.81
N GLY A 146 13.85 -11.79 -58.65
CA GLY A 146 13.30 -10.55 -58.07
C GLY A 146 13.13 -10.52 -56.55
N GLY A 147 13.56 -11.56 -55.83
CA GLY A 147 13.34 -11.69 -54.38
C GLY A 147 14.20 -10.75 -53.52
N GLY A 148 15.50 -10.66 -53.81
CA GLY A 148 16.44 -9.89 -52.99
C GLY A 148 16.19 -8.37 -52.98
N MET A 149 15.78 -7.78 -54.11
CA MET A 149 15.47 -6.34 -54.16
C MET A 149 14.19 -5.99 -53.38
N LYS A 150 13.25 -6.94 -53.25
CA LYS A 150 11.99 -6.77 -52.50
C LYS A 150 12.24 -6.77 -50.99
N GLU A 151 13.18 -7.59 -50.52
CA GLU A 151 13.63 -7.63 -49.13
C GLU A 151 14.47 -6.40 -48.76
N ILE A 152 15.40 -5.98 -49.63
CA ILE A 152 16.23 -4.79 -49.41
C ILE A 152 15.35 -3.51 -49.44
N ALA A 153 14.34 -3.45 -50.32
CA ALA A 153 13.35 -2.36 -50.31
C ALA A 153 12.46 -2.39 -49.07
N GLY A 154 12.19 -3.57 -48.51
CA GLY A 154 11.54 -3.74 -47.20
C GLY A 154 12.38 -3.14 -46.07
N VAL A 155 13.67 -3.49 -46.00
CA VAL A 155 14.61 -2.94 -45.00
C VAL A 155 14.77 -1.42 -45.17
N TYR A 156 14.81 -0.92 -46.41
CA TYR A 156 14.90 0.51 -46.71
C TYR A 156 13.64 1.29 -46.33
N LYS A 157 12.45 0.67 -46.37
CA LYS A 157 11.19 1.24 -45.87
C LYS A 157 11.03 1.09 -44.35
N MET A 158 11.76 0.16 -43.72
CA MET A 158 11.78 -0.05 -42.27
C MET A 158 12.74 0.90 -41.53
N LEU A 159 13.75 1.42 -42.23
CA LEU A 159 14.75 2.34 -41.68
C LEU A 159 14.16 3.67 -41.17
N PRO A 160 13.30 4.41 -41.91
CA PRO A 160 12.80 5.70 -41.45
C PRO A 160 11.95 5.63 -40.16
N PRO A 161 11.00 4.69 -40.01
CA PRO A 161 10.22 4.56 -38.78
C PRO A 161 11.05 4.15 -37.56
N LEU A 162 12.04 3.26 -37.73
CA LEU A 162 12.94 2.86 -36.64
C LEU A 162 13.76 4.05 -36.12
N LEU A 163 14.28 4.88 -37.03
CA LEU A 163 15.05 6.07 -36.67
C LEU A 163 14.20 7.09 -35.90
N GLN A 164 12.93 7.25 -36.28
CA GLN A 164 12.01 8.14 -35.59
C GLN A 164 11.62 7.62 -34.20
N THR A 165 11.42 6.30 -34.05
CA THR A 165 11.17 5.71 -32.73
C THR A 165 12.38 5.78 -31.80
N VAL A 166 13.60 5.64 -32.33
CA VAL A 166 14.84 5.78 -31.57
C VAL A 166 15.06 7.25 -31.19
N GLU A 167 14.79 8.20 -32.09
CA GLU A 167 14.84 9.64 -31.81
C GLU A 167 13.83 10.02 -30.71
N ASP A 168 12.59 9.52 -30.76
CA ASP A 168 11.56 9.81 -29.76
C ASP A 168 11.80 9.13 -28.40
N GLN A 169 12.43 7.95 -28.38
CA GLN A 169 12.69 7.19 -27.15
C GLN A 169 14.03 7.54 -26.49
N THR A 170 15.00 8.05 -27.25
CA THR A 170 16.37 8.30 -26.74
C THR A 170 16.86 9.73 -26.95
N GLY A 171 16.16 10.57 -27.71
CA GLY A 171 16.52 11.97 -27.98
C GLY A 171 17.75 12.16 -28.89
N MET A 172 18.31 11.08 -29.44
CA MET A 172 19.51 11.10 -30.27
C MET A 172 19.16 11.29 -31.75
N ARG A 173 19.60 12.41 -32.33
CA ARG A 173 19.47 12.67 -33.77
C ARG A 173 20.43 11.81 -34.59
N PRO A 174 19.97 11.14 -35.66
CA PRO A 174 20.84 10.34 -36.50
C PRO A 174 21.89 11.21 -37.23
N PRO A 175 23.11 10.69 -37.45
CA PRO A 175 24.21 11.46 -38.03
C PRO A 175 23.94 11.88 -39.48
N ALA A 176 24.38 13.09 -39.85
CA ALA A 176 23.98 13.82 -41.07
C ALA A 176 24.27 13.12 -42.42
N TRP A 177 25.16 12.12 -42.46
CA TRP A 177 25.43 11.34 -43.68
C TRP A 177 24.26 10.43 -44.09
N LEU A 178 23.31 10.16 -43.18
CA LEU A 178 22.08 9.42 -43.48
C LEU A 178 20.98 10.31 -44.10
N ALA A 179 21.12 11.63 -44.03
CA ALA A 179 20.15 12.60 -44.54
C ALA A 179 20.44 13.06 -45.99
N THR A 180 21.51 12.59 -46.61
CA THR A 180 21.87 12.92 -48.00
C THR A 180 21.64 11.73 -48.92
N LEU A 181 20.37 11.47 -49.26
CA LEU A 181 20.02 10.65 -50.41
C LEU A 181 19.49 11.56 -51.52
N PRO A 182 19.90 11.35 -52.78
CA PRO A 182 19.55 12.26 -53.87
C PRO A 182 18.05 12.20 -54.14
N THR A 183 17.40 13.36 -54.16
CA THR A 183 16.06 13.53 -54.70
C THR A 183 16.12 13.29 -56.22
N GLY A 184 15.89 12.04 -56.63
CA GLY A 184 15.66 11.68 -58.02
C GLY A 184 14.36 12.31 -58.51
N LYS A 185 14.41 12.97 -59.67
CA LYS A 185 13.26 13.52 -60.41
C LYS A 185 12.23 12.45 -60.76
#